data_AF-A0A447IRB0-F1
#
_entry.id   AF-A0A447IRB0-F1
#
_cell.length_a   1.000
_cell.length_b   1.000
_cell.length_c   1.000
_cell.angle_alpha   90.00
_cell.angle_beta   90.00
_cell.angle_gamma   90.00
#
_symmetry.space_group_name_H-M   'P 1'
#
loop_
_entity.id
_entity.type
_entity.pdbx_description
1 polymer ?
#
loop_
_entity_poly.entity_id
_entity_poly.type
_entity_poly.pdbx_seq_one_letter_code
_entity_poly.pdbx_strand_id
1 'polypeptide(L)'
;MSGENIAPISHAGGTGADIQDWLSWIDDNIRREVAARNLADAVLDCDPLDRLEMLEQCYDALRPGFPIIAMNSLMVEASFWADRASPAERKAYALACFNRMPARDQAAFLDYVQGRSAA
;
A
#
# COMPACT_ATOMS: atom_id res chain seq x y z
N MET A 1 0.85 -6.41 6.97
CA MET A 1 0.26 -6.68 8.29
C MET A 1 -0.58 -7.93 8.17
N SER A 2 -0.18 -8.98 8.88
CA SER A 2 -1.05 -10.10 9.30
C SER A 2 -2.40 -9.53 9.76
N GLY A 3 -3.54 -9.92 9.23
CA GLY A 3 -3.98 -11.30 9.11
C GLY A 3 -4.88 -11.59 10.29
N GLU A 4 -6.11 -11.09 10.25
CA GLU A 4 -7.24 -11.55 11.08
C GLU A 4 -8.55 -11.27 10.32
N ASN A 5 -8.89 -12.14 9.36
CA ASN A 5 -10.29 -12.31 8.94
C ASN A 5 -10.90 -13.37 9.86
N ILE A 6 -10.95 -13.07 11.16
CA ILE A 6 -11.54 -13.98 12.14
C ILE A 6 -13.06 -13.89 11.98
N ALA A 7 -13.67 -14.99 11.54
CA ALA A 7 -15.12 -15.13 11.53
C ALA A 7 -15.70 -14.72 12.90
N PRO A 8 -16.84 -14.01 12.97
CA PRO A 8 -17.44 -13.67 14.25
C PRO A 8 -17.66 -14.97 15.04
N ILE A 9 -17.02 -15.08 16.21
CA ILE A 9 -17.08 -16.29 17.06
C ILE A 9 -18.53 -16.42 17.56
N SER A 10 -19.36 -17.18 16.84
CA SER A 10 -20.72 -17.48 17.29
C SER A 10 -20.62 -18.41 18.50
N HIS A 11 -20.85 -17.89 19.70
CA HIS A 11 -21.01 -18.73 20.88
C HIS A 11 -22.32 -19.50 20.72
N ALA A 12 -22.25 -20.82 20.89
CA ALA A 12 -23.40 -21.72 20.87
C ALA A 12 -24.44 -21.23 21.89
N GLY A 13 -25.50 -20.59 21.39
CA GLY A 13 -26.49 -19.82 22.17
C GLY A 13 -27.04 -18.57 21.48
N GLY A 14 -26.60 -18.28 20.24
CA GLY A 14 -26.94 -17.05 19.50
C GLY A 14 -28.45 -16.83 19.29
N THR A 15 -28.87 -15.60 19.57
CA THR A 15 -30.21 -15.08 19.26
C THR A 15 -30.43 -15.01 17.75
N GLY A 16 -31.67 -14.75 17.32
CA GLY A 16 -31.99 -14.59 15.89
C GLY A 16 -31.17 -13.50 15.19
N ALA A 17 -30.72 -12.47 15.92
CA ALA A 17 -29.84 -11.43 15.38
C ALA A 17 -28.42 -11.95 15.08
N ASP A 18 -27.86 -12.78 15.97
CA ASP A 18 -26.51 -13.33 15.81
C ASP A 18 -26.40 -14.24 14.57
N ILE A 19 -27.49 -14.96 14.26
CA ILE A 19 -27.57 -15.80 13.06
C ILE A 19 -27.60 -14.95 11.79
N GLN A 20 -28.33 -13.83 11.78
CA GLN A 20 -28.41 -12.95 10.61
C GLN A 20 -27.08 -12.22 10.35
N ASP A 21 -26.37 -11.82 11.40
CA ASP A 21 -25.05 -11.20 11.28
C ASP A 21 -24.03 -12.20 10.71
N TRP A 22 -24.08 -13.46 11.16
CA TRP A 22 -23.22 -14.52 10.63
C TRP A 22 -23.50 -14.83 9.15
N LEU A 23 -24.77 -14.92 8.75
CA LEU A 23 -25.16 -15.13 7.35
C LEU A 23 -24.71 -13.95 6.46
N SER A 24 -24.91 -12.72 6.94
CA SER A 24 -24.48 -11.51 6.22
C SER A 24 -22.96 -11.47 6.05
N TRP A 25 -22.20 -11.90 7.08
CA TRP A 25 -20.75 -12.04 6.98
C TRP A 25 -20.34 -13.09 5.94
N ILE A 26 -21.04 -14.23 5.87
CA ILE A 26 -20.79 -15.25 4.84
C ILE A 26 -21.04 -14.67 3.44
N ASP A 27 -22.20 -14.05 3.23
CA ASP A 27 -22.59 -13.48 1.94
C ASP A 27 -21.60 -12.41 1.47
N ASP A 28 -21.13 -11.57 2.39
CA ASP A 28 -20.11 -10.56 2.10
C ASP A 28 -18.76 -11.20 1.73
N ASN A 29 -18.33 -12.27 2.42
CA ASN A 29 -17.09 -12.95 2.08
C ASN A 29 -17.17 -13.67 0.74
N ILE A 30 -18.29 -14.32 0.43
CA ILE A 30 -18.53 -14.94 -0.87
C ILE A 30 -18.49 -13.87 -1.97
N ARG A 31 -19.17 -12.74 -1.76
CA ARG A 31 -19.16 -11.63 -2.73
C ARG A 31 -17.75 -11.08 -2.97
N ARG A 32 -16.94 -10.95 -1.91
CA ARG A 32 -15.54 -10.51 -2.00
C ARG A 32 -14.67 -11.51 -2.75
N GLU A 33 -14.86 -12.80 -2.50
CA GLU A 33 -14.13 -13.87 -3.17
C GLU A 33 -14.42 -13.90 -4.68
N VAL A 34 -15.70 -13.84 -5.06
CA VAL A 34 -16.12 -13.77 -6.46
C VAL A 34 -15.54 -12.54 -7.16
N ALA A 35 -15.58 -11.37 -6.51
CA ALA A 35 -15.00 -10.15 -7.06
C ALA A 35 -13.48 -10.27 -7.28
N ALA A 36 -12.76 -10.88 -6.33
CA ALA A 36 -11.32 -11.10 -6.44
C ALA A 36 -10.95 -12.06 -7.58
N ARG A 37 -11.73 -13.15 -7.75
CA ARG A 37 -11.56 -14.07 -8.88
C ARG A 37 -11.78 -13.38 -10.21
N ASN A 38 -12.87 -12.63 -10.35
CA ASN A 38 -13.17 -11.93 -11.60
C ASN A 38 -12.05 -10.92 -11.97
N LEU A 39 -11.45 -10.24 -10.98
CA LEU A 39 -10.30 -9.38 -11.21
C LEU A 39 -9.07 -10.18 -11.67
N ALA A 40 -8.77 -11.30 -11.01
CA ALA A 40 -7.65 -12.16 -11.39
C ALA A 40 -7.81 -12.72 -12.81
N ASP A 41 -9.00 -13.18 -13.15
CA ASP A 41 -9.32 -13.70 -14.48
C ASP A 41 -9.18 -12.60 -15.55
N ALA A 42 -9.69 -11.40 -15.28
CA ALA A 42 -9.53 -10.26 -16.20
C ALA A 42 -8.06 -9.90 -16.45
N VAL A 43 -7.19 -10.00 -15.43
CA VAL A 43 -5.75 -9.79 -15.58
C VAL A 43 -5.10 -10.93 -16.38
N LEU A 44 -5.52 -12.18 -16.18
CA LEU A 44 -5.00 -13.32 -16.92
C LEU A 44 -5.41 -13.33 -18.39
N ASP A 45 -6.58 -12.78 -18.72
CA ASP A 45 -7.08 -12.64 -20.08
C ASP A 45 -6.36 -11.54 -20.89
N CYS A 46 -5.61 -10.64 -20.24
CA CYS A 46 -4.73 -9.69 -20.92
C CYS A 46 -3.54 -10.41 -21.56
N ASP A 47 -2.97 -9.80 -22.62
CA ASP A 47 -1.72 -10.28 -23.22
C ASP A 47 -0.64 -10.44 -22.13
N PRO A 48 0.14 -11.53 -22.11
CA PRO A 48 1.17 -11.75 -21.10
C PRO A 48 2.12 -10.58 -20.87
N LEU A 49 2.40 -9.77 -21.89
CA LEU A 49 3.26 -8.58 -21.78
C LEU A 49 2.57 -7.42 -21.06
N ASP A 50 1.23 -7.34 -21.13
CA ASP A 50 0.44 -6.20 -20.64
C ASP A 50 -0.10 -6.43 -19.21
N ARG A 51 -0.05 -7.67 -18.69
CA ARG A 51 -0.64 -8.01 -17.37
C ARG A 51 -0.06 -7.20 -16.22
N LEU A 52 1.25 -6.96 -16.24
CA LEU A 52 1.93 -6.20 -15.20
C LEU A 52 1.52 -4.73 -15.26
N GLU A 53 1.43 -4.16 -16.45
CA GLU A 53 1.03 -2.77 -16.65
C GLU A 53 -0.44 -2.56 -16.23
N MET A 54 -1.33 -3.50 -16.57
CA MET A 54 -2.73 -3.49 -16.12
C MET A 54 -2.85 -3.51 -14.59
N LEU A 55 -2.04 -4.33 -13.91
CA LEU A 55 -2.01 -4.40 -12.44
C LEU A 55 -1.54 -3.08 -11.82
N GLU A 56 -0.53 -2.44 -12.39
CA GLU A 56 0.00 -1.15 -11.93
C GLU A 56 -1.05 -0.04 -12.10
N GLN A 57 -1.73 0.02 -13.24
CA GLN A 57 -2.82 0.99 -13.48
C GLN A 57 -4.00 0.78 -12.51
N CYS A 58 -4.39 -0.48 -12.28
CA CYS A 58 -5.44 -0.81 -11.30
C CYS A 58 -5.03 -0.40 -9.89
N TYR A 59 -3.77 -0.63 -9.50
CA TYR A 59 -3.22 -0.20 -8.22
C TYR A 59 -3.29 1.33 -8.07
N ASP A 60 -2.85 2.08 -9.08
CA ASP A 60 -2.87 3.54 -9.06
C ASP A 60 -4.30 4.11 -9.00
N ALA A 61 -5.25 3.50 -9.71
CA ALA A 61 -6.65 3.94 -9.73
C ALA A 61 -7.40 3.63 -8.43
N LEU A 62 -7.10 2.49 -7.79
CA LEU A 62 -7.76 2.04 -6.56
C LEU A 62 -7.11 2.59 -5.28
N ARG A 63 -5.86 3.06 -5.38
CA ARG A 63 -5.18 3.71 -4.28
C ARG A 63 -6.01 4.93 -3.84
N PRO A 64 -6.38 5.03 -2.55
CA PRO A 64 -7.00 6.24 -2.05
C PRO A 64 -6.08 7.43 -2.35
N GLY A 65 -6.55 8.40 -3.15
CA GLY A 65 -5.93 9.72 -3.19
C GLY A 65 -5.97 10.28 -1.76
N PHE A 66 -4.81 10.58 -1.18
CA PHE A 66 -4.74 10.98 0.21
C PHE A 66 -4.70 12.51 0.32
N PRO A 67 -5.75 13.18 0.83
CA PRO A 67 -5.61 14.53 1.34
C PRO A 67 -4.86 14.43 2.67
N ILE A 68 -3.52 14.46 2.64
CA ILE A 68 -2.71 14.56 3.86
C ILE A 68 -2.61 16.03 4.23
N ILE A 69 -3.26 16.40 5.32
CA ILE A 69 -2.84 17.53 6.13
C ILE A 69 -1.62 17.04 6.91
N ALA A 70 -0.44 17.58 6.61
CA ALA A 70 0.78 17.28 7.35
C ALA A 70 0.63 17.75 8.81
N MET A 71 0.62 16.82 9.76
CA MET A 71 0.65 17.11 11.22
C MET A 71 1.80 16.38 11.93
N ASN A 72 2.98 16.30 11.33
CA ASN A 72 4.20 15.71 11.93
C ASN A 72 5.49 16.35 11.36
N SER A 73 6.66 15.80 11.71
CA SER A 73 7.96 16.28 11.19
C SER A 73 8.20 15.83 9.75
N LEU A 74 8.98 16.61 8.99
CA LEU A 74 9.29 16.32 7.58
C LEU A 74 9.91 14.92 7.37
N MET A 75 10.67 14.40 8.33
CA MET A 75 11.25 13.06 8.23
C MET A 75 10.21 11.94 8.41
N VAL A 76 9.18 12.17 9.23
CA VAL A 76 8.09 11.20 9.41
C VAL A 76 7.26 11.13 8.13
N GLU A 77 6.96 12.28 7.55
CA GLU A 77 6.26 12.34 6.26
C GLU A 77 7.08 11.71 5.12
N ALA A 78 8.38 12.02 5.02
CA ALA A 78 9.25 11.40 4.03
C ALA A 78 9.31 9.86 4.17
N SER A 79 9.34 9.34 5.40
CA SER A 79 9.30 7.90 5.67
C SER A 79 7.96 7.28 5.26
N PHE A 80 6.85 7.93 5.62
CA PHE A 80 5.50 7.50 5.25
C PHE A 80 5.33 7.37 3.72
N TRP A 81 5.89 8.31 2.96
CA TRP A 81 5.87 8.27 1.50
C TRP A 81 6.82 7.21 0.94
N ALA A 82 8.02 7.05 1.51
CA ALA A 82 8.97 6.02 1.10
C ALA A 82 8.42 4.59 1.27
N ASP A 83 7.64 4.33 2.33
CA ASP A 83 6.99 3.05 2.58
C ASP A 83 5.94 2.70 1.52
N ARG A 84 5.29 3.71 0.94
CA ARG A 84 4.22 3.56 -0.05
C ARG A 84 4.69 3.58 -1.50
N ALA A 85 5.85 4.16 -1.75
CA ALA A 85 6.42 4.27 -3.08
C ALA A 85 6.94 2.90 -3.57
N SER A 86 6.74 2.62 -4.85
CA SER A 86 7.38 1.50 -5.54
C SER A 86 8.91 1.62 -5.49
N PRO A 87 9.66 0.53 -5.74
CA PRO A 87 11.11 0.60 -5.81
C PRO A 87 11.65 1.59 -6.87
N ALA A 88 10.93 1.76 -7.99
CA ALA A 88 11.30 2.71 -9.04
C ALA A 88 11.10 4.17 -8.59
N GLU A 89 9.93 4.46 -8.01
CA GLU A 89 9.61 5.78 -7.46
C GLU A 89 10.59 6.21 -6.37
N ARG A 90 10.95 5.31 -5.44
CA ARG A 90 11.94 5.63 -4.40
C ARG A 90 13.27 6.12 -4.97
N LYS A 91 13.77 5.46 -6.02
CA LYS A 91 15.02 5.87 -6.69
C LYS A 91 14.86 7.21 -7.39
N ALA A 92 13.74 7.41 -8.09
CA ALA A 92 13.45 8.65 -8.80
C ALA A 92 13.32 9.85 -7.83
N TYR A 93 12.56 9.69 -6.75
CA TYR A 93 12.39 10.70 -5.71
C TYR A 93 13.72 11.01 -5.01
N ALA A 94 14.50 10.00 -4.63
CA ALA A 94 15.81 10.20 -4.01
C ALA A 94 16.75 11.03 -4.90
N LEU A 95 16.87 10.67 -6.18
CA LEU A 95 17.71 11.41 -7.14
C LEU A 95 17.20 12.84 -7.37
N ALA A 96 15.89 13.00 -7.54
CA ALA A 96 15.27 14.30 -7.78
C ALA A 96 15.44 15.27 -6.60
N CYS A 97 15.32 14.77 -5.36
CA CYS A 97 15.58 15.54 -4.15
C CYS A 97 17.06 15.90 -4.02
N PHE A 98 17.96 14.93 -4.18
CA PHE A 98 19.41 15.14 -4.10
C PHE A 98 19.90 16.20 -5.09
N ASN A 99 19.50 16.11 -6.36
CA ASN A 99 19.95 17.04 -7.40
C ASN A 99 19.48 18.49 -7.19
N ARG A 100 18.44 18.72 -6.37
CA ARG A 100 17.92 20.06 -6.05
C ARG A 100 18.55 20.66 -4.79
N MET A 101 19.30 19.88 -4.02
CA MET A 101 20.05 20.41 -2.87
C MET A 101 21.21 21.30 -3.35
N PRO A 102 21.58 22.35 -2.60
CA PRO A 102 22.83 23.06 -2.81
C PRO A 102 24.04 22.11 -2.77
N ALA A 103 25.11 22.42 -3.50
CA ALA A 103 26.30 21.55 -3.57
C ALA A 103 26.90 21.21 -2.19
N ARG A 104 26.85 22.17 -1.25
CA ARG A 104 27.27 21.95 0.15
C ARG A 104 26.43 20.86 0.83
N ASP A 105 25.12 20.89 0.64
CA ASP A 105 24.19 19.98 1.29
C ASP A 105 24.21 18.61 0.61
N GLN A 106 24.45 18.55 -0.70
CA GLN A 106 24.75 17.31 -1.41
C GLN A 106 25.97 16.60 -0.80
N ALA A 107 27.06 17.34 -0.56
CA ALA A 107 28.27 16.78 0.07
C ALA A 107 27.99 16.28 1.49
N ALA A 108 27.31 17.08 2.32
CA ALA A 108 26.94 16.69 3.68
C ALA A 108 26.02 15.46 3.70
N PHE A 109 25.06 15.37 2.77
CA PHE A 109 24.19 14.21 2.61
C PHE A 109 24.99 12.96 2.25
N LEU A 110 25.93 13.06 1.29
CA LEU A 110 26.78 11.95 0.90
C LEU A 110 27.68 11.47 2.06
N ASP A 111 28.24 12.39 2.84
CA ASP A 111 29.05 12.02 4.00
C ASP A 111 28.24 11.31 5.09
N TYR A 112 27.01 11.78 5.33
CA TYR A 112 26.09 11.11 6.25
C TYR A 112 25.74 9.68 5.82
N VAL A 113 25.28 9.49 4.56
CA VAL A 113 24.85 8.15 4.09
C VAL A 113 26.01 7.19 3.87
N GLN A 114 27.23 7.70 3.67
CA GLN A 114 28.46 6.89 3.56
C GLN A 114 29.10 6.62 4.93
N GLY A 115 28.47 7.06 6.03
CA GLY A 115 28.94 6.83 7.39
C GLY A 115 30.19 7.62 7.78
N ARG A 116 30.59 8.62 6.99
CA ARG A 116 31.78 9.45 7.25
C ARG A 116 31.57 10.52 8.32
N SER A 117 30.33 10.77 8.72
CA SER A 117 29.96 11.69 9.81
C SER A 117 29.46 10.98 11.07
N ALA A 118 29.68 9.66 11.20
CA ALA A 118 29.35 8.87 12.39
C ALA A 118 30.59 8.52 13.23
N ALA A 119 31.61 9.39 13.23
CA ALA A 119 32.81 9.32 14.07
C ALA A 119 33.02 10.64 14.82
#